data_AF-A0AAV7N7F0-F1
#
_entry.id   AF-A0AAV7N7F0-F1
#
_cell.length_a   1.000
_cell.length_b   1.000
_cell.length_c   1.000
_cell.angle_alpha   90.00
_cell.angle_beta   90.00
_cell.angle_gamma   90.00
#
_symmetry.space_group_name_H-M   'P 1'
#
loop_
_entity.id
_entity.type
_entity.pdbx_description
1 polymer ?
#
loop_
_entity_poly.entity_id
_entity_poly.type
_entity_poly.pdbx_seq_one_letter_code
_entity_poly.pdbx_strand_id
1 'polypeptide(L)'
;MDMRSVWTQEVYGHKRCMDMRSVWTQEVYGHEKCMDTRSVWTREQFGHKRCMDTRDVWTREVYGHKKCIDTRDVWTREVYGHKKCIDTRGVWTREVFGHKRCMDTRGVWTREVYGHERFMDTRGVWI
;
A
#
# COMPACT_ATOMS: atom_id res chain seq x y z
N MET A 1 -19.31 2.58 18.34
CA MET A 1 -18.30 3.62 18.64
C MET A 1 -17.51 3.83 17.36
N ASP A 2 -17.95 4.75 16.50
CA ASP A 2 -17.22 5.13 15.30
C ASP A 2 -15.94 5.85 15.70
N MET A 3 -14.83 5.12 15.84
CA MET A 3 -13.52 5.74 15.85
C MET A 3 -13.33 6.37 14.47
N ARG A 4 -13.38 7.70 14.40
CA ARG A 4 -13.12 8.40 13.13
C ARG A 4 -11.67 8.25 12.71
N SER A 5 -10.74 8.13 13.65
CA SER A 5 -9.31 8.03 13.30
C SER A 5 -8.51 7.30 14.37
N VAL A 6 -7.49 6.56 13.93
CA VAL A 6 -6.53 5.89 14.81
C VAL A 6 -5.13 6.37 14.46
N TRP A 7 -4.35 6.70 15.49
CA TRP A 7 -2.93 7.00 15.38
C TRP A 7 -2.16 6.10 16.34
N THR A 8 -1.07 5.51 15.86
CA THR A 8 -0.30 4.54 16.64
C THR A 8 1.17 4.58 16.29
N GLN A 9 2.01 4.41 17.31
CA GLN A 9 3.46 4.41 17.18
C GLN A 9 4.08 3.35 18.11
N GLU A 10 4.72 2.33 17.54
CA GLU A 10 5.23 1.18 18.30
C GLU A 10 6.54 0.66 17.68
N VAL A 11 7.31 -0.14 18.42
CA VAL A 11 8.48 -0.82 17.82
C VAL A 11 8.02 -2.06 17.05
N TYR A 12 7.14 -2.85 17.65
CA TYR A 12 6.52 -4.03 17.06
C TYR A 12 5.01 -3.86 17.15
N GLY A 13 4.31 -3.97 16.03
CA GLY A 13 2.86 -3.86 16.01
C GLY A 13 2.19 -4.84 15.07
N HIS A 14 0.97 -5.21 15.43
CA HIS A 14 0.07 -5.91 14.53
C HIS A 14 -1.31 -5.26 14.63
N LYS A 15 -1.77 -4.65 13.54
CA LYS A 15 -2.97 -3.82 13.52
C LYS A 15 -4.03 -4.35 12.58
N ARG A 16 -5.27 -4.26 13.05
CA ARG A 16 -6.47 -4.46 12.24
C ARG A 16 -7.38 -3.26 12.41
N CYS A 17 -7.70 -2.61 11.31
CA CYS A 17 -8.61 -1.49 11.27
C CYS A 17 -9.78 -1.85 10.34
N MET A 18 -10.99 -1.54 10.79
CA MET A 18 -12.24 -1.78 10.07
C MET A 18 -13.10 -0.52 10.25
N ASP A 19 -13.79 -0.10 9.19
CA ASP A 19 -14.71 1.04 9.21
C ASP A 19 -14.09 2.33 9.76
N MET A 20 -12.88 2.64 9.29
CA MET A 20 -12.12 3.81 9.75
C MET A 20 -12.07 4.90 8.70
N ARG A 21 -12.32 6.14 9.09
CA ARG A 21 -12.07 7.27 8.18
C ARG A 21 -10.57 7.49 7.98
N SER A 22 -9.73 7.32 9.00
CA SER A 22 -8.28 7.50 8.84
C SER A 22 -7.47 6.61 9.78
N VAL A 23 -6.44 5.98 9.25
CA VAL A 23 -5.48 5.18 10.01
C VAL A 23 -4.08 5.74 9.78
N TRP A 24 -3.35 5.96 10.87
CA TRP A 24 -1.96 6.36 10.86
C TRP A 24 -1.13 5.39 11.71
N THR A 25 -0.15 4.76 11.08
CA THR A 25 0.76 3.81 11.73
C THR A 25 2.22 4.20 11.50
N GLN A 26 3.00 4.15 12.58
CA GLN A 26 4.45 4.24 12.50
C GLN A 26 5.08 3.13 13.33
N GLU A 27 5.80 2.21 12.68
CA GLU A 27 6.41 1.07 13.35
C GLU A 27 7.84 0.80 12.88
N VAL A 28 8.61 0.04 13.66
CA VAL A 28 9.86 -0.54 13.14
C VAL A 28 9.53 -1.84 12.41
N TYR A 29 8.80 -2.73 13.07
CA TYR A 29 8.30 -3.98 12.51
C TYR A 29 6.78 -4.01 12.62
N GLY A 30 6.11 -4.11 11.48
CA GLY A 30 4.66 -4.03 11.44
C GLY A 30 3.95 -4.97 10.51
N HIS A 31 2.74 -5.35 10.94
CA HIS A 31 1.78 -6.03 10.10
C HIS A 31 0.42 -5.34 10.21
N GLU A 32 -0.06 -4.80 9.10
CA GLU A 32 -1.30 -4.02 9.07
C GLU A 32 -2.33 -4.61 8.13
N LYS A 33 -3.58 -4.68 8.61
CA LYS A 33 -4.74 -5.01 7.79
C LYS A 33 -5.82 -3.93 7.94
N CYS A 34 -6.17 -3.28 6.85
CA CYS A 34 -7.24 -2.28 6.80
C CYS A 34 -8.35 -2.77 5.87
N MET A 35 -9.61 -2.63 6.32
CA MET A 35 -10.81 -2.89 5.52
C MET A 35 -11.76 -1.71 5.69
N ASP A 36 -12.43 -1.32 4.62
CA ASP A 36 -13.42 -0.24 4.62
C ASP A 36 -12.84 1.04 5.22
N THR A 37 -11.69 1.46 4.66
CA THR A 37 -10.95 2.61 5.16
C THR A 37 -10.87 3.73 4.15
N ARG A 38 -11.13 4.96 4.56
CA ARG A 38 -11.01 6.07 3.62
C ARG A 38 -9.54 6.42 3.37
N SER A 39 -8.71 6.47 4.41
CA SER A 39 -7.31 6.82 4.25
C SER A 39 -6.42 6.03 5.19
N VAL A 40 -5.36 5.43 4.65
CA VAL A 40 -4.37 4.68 5.42
C VAL A 40 -3.01 5.28 5.13
N TRP A 41 -2.33 5.74 6.17
CA TRP A 41 -0.95 6.24 6.09
C TRP A 41 -0.06 5.42 7.00
N THR A 42 1.05 4.97 6.45
CA THR A 42 1.89 4.02 7.15
C THR A 42 3.37 4.27 6.88
N ARG A 43 4.17 4.14 7.93
CA ARG A 43 5.63 4.23 7.85
C ARG A 43 6.26 3.12 8.66
N GLU A 44 6.96 2.21 8.00
CA GLU A 44 7.61 1.08 8.67
C GLU A 44 9.06 0.91 8.21
N GLN A 45 9.89 0.25 9.01
CA GLN A 45 11.19 -0.23 8.52
C GLN A 45 11.01 -1.59 7.83
N PHE A 46 10.27 -2.49 8.46
CA PHE A 46 9.88 -3.80 7.95
C PHE A 46 8.38 -3.96 8.06
N GLY A 47 7.71 -4.21 6.93
CA GLY A 47 6.27 -4.12 6.85
C GLY A 47 5.61 -5.19 6.01
N HIS A 48 4.44 -5.65 6.46
CA HIS A 48 3.49 -6.34 5.60
C HIS A 48 2.10 -5.70 5.72
N LYS A 49 1.54 -5.27 4.58
CA LYS A 49 0.27 -4.55 4.55
C LYS A 49 -0.75 -5.17 3.62
N ARG A 50 -1.99 -5.18 4.10
CA ARG A 50 -3.16 -5.55 3.30
C ARG A 50 -4.25 -4.49 3.45
N CYS A 51 -4.57 -3.81 2.36
CA CYS A 51 -5.69 -2.87 2.26
C CYS A 51 -6.76 -3.45 1.34
N MET A 52 -8.01 -3.33 1.75
CA MET A 52 -9.20 -3.75 1.02
C MET A 52 -10.25 -2.65 1.16
N ASP A 53 -11.00 -2.38 0.09
CA ASP A 53 -12.04 -1.35 0.07
C ASP A 53 -11.52 -0.02 0.63
N THR A 54 -10.41 0.43 0.06
CA THR A 54 -9.68 1.59 0.58
C THR A 54 -9.66 2.70 -0.44
N ARG A 55 -9.96 3.94 -0.03
CA ARG A 55 -9.90 5.05 -1.00
C ARG A 55 -8.45 5.45 -1.26
N ASP A 56 -7.69 5.80 -0.23
CA ASP A 56 -6.32 6.28 -0.40
C ASP A 56 -5.36 5.52 0.51
N VAL A 57 -4.34 4.89 -0.07
CA VAL A 57 -3.26 4.18 0.66
C VAL A 57 -1.94 4.88 0.41
N TRP A 58 -1.28 5.32 1.48
CA TRP A 58 0.05 5.92 1.43
C TRP A 58 1.00 5.18 2.35
N THR A 59 2.11 4.70 1.78
CA THR A 59 2.99 3.79 2.50
C THR A 59 4.45 4.06 2.17
N ARG A 60 5.28 4.10 3.22
CA ARG A 60 6.74 4.25 3.10
C ARG A 60 7.44 3.19 3.92
N GLU A 61 8.25 2.35 3.27
CA GLU A 61 8.95 1.24 3.93
C GLU A 61 10.40 1.13 3.49
N VAL A 62 11.24 0.47 4.29
CA VAL A 62 12.56 0.01 3.82
C VAL A 62 12.40 -1.36 3.17
N TYR A 63 11.79 -2.30 3.88
CA TYR A 63 11.42 -3.63 3.40
C TYR A 63 9.92 -3.82 3.52
N GLY A 64 9.27 -4.16 2.41
CA GLY A 64 7.82 -4.13 2.32
C GLY A 64 7.20 -5.22 1.48
N HIS A 65 6.06 -5.74 1.95
CA HIS A 65 5.14 -6.49 1.12
C HIS A 65 3.73 -5.91 1.22
N LYS A 66 3.15 -5.54 0.07
CA LYS A 66 1.85 -4.87 0.03
C LYS A 66 0.87 -5.55 -0.90
N LYS A 67 -0.35 -5.67 -0.40
CA LYS A 67 -1.52 -6.10 -1.18
C LYS A 67 -2.63 -5.06 -1.05
N CYS A 68 -3.01 -4.44 -2.16
CA CYS A 68 -4.15 -3.54 -2.25
C CYS A 68 -5.20 -4.17 -3.15
N ILE A 69 -6.45 -4.19 -2.70
CA ILE A 69 -7.63 -4.67 -3.44
C ILE A 69 -8.68 -3.58 -3.38
N ASP A 70 -9.40 -3.35 -4.47
CA ASP A 70 -10.52 -2.41 -4.55
C ASP A 70 -10.12 -1.04 -3.99
N THR A 71 -9.00 -0.53 -4.52
CA THR A 71 -8.35 0.67 -3.98
C THR A 71 -8.33 1.78 -5.01
N ARG A 72 -8.80 2.97 -4.64
CA ARG A 72 -8.81 4.07 -5.61
C ARG A 72 -7.40 4.54 -5.92
N ASP A 73 -6.64 4.94 -4.91
CA ASP A 73 -5.29 5.48 -5.10
C ASP A 73 -4.28 4.81 -4.17
N VAL A 74 -3.21 4.26 -4.73
CA VAL A 74 -2.11 3.62 -4.00
C VAL A 74 -0.82 4.39 -4.26
N TRP A 75 -0.20 4.87 -3.20
CA TRP A 75 1.11 5.52 -3.23
C TRP A 75 2.08 4.76 -2.34
N THR A 76 3.20 4.39 -2.95
CA THR A 76 4.18 3.53 -2.31
C THR A 76 5.60 3.96 -2.61
N ARG A 77 6.42 4.06 -1.55
CA ARG A 77 7.86 4.26 -1.66
C ARG A 77 8.61 3.24 -0.82
N GLU A 78 9.46 2.45 -1.47
CA GLU A 78 10.21 1.37 -0.81
C GLU A 78 11.67 1.33 -1.27
N VAL A 79 12.53 0.71 -0.45
CA VAL A 79 13.87 0.32 -0.91
C VAL A 79 13.79 -1.09 -1.49
N TYR A 80 13.20 -2.02 -0.75
CA TYR A 80 12.94 -3.40 -1.15
C TYR A 80 11.45 -3.70 -1.04
N GLY A 81 10.84 -4.12 -2.15
CA GLY A 81 9.39 -4.17 -2.27
C GLY A 81 8.84 -5.39 -2.98
N HIS A 82 7.68 -5.85 -2.54
CA HIS A 82 6.79 -6.64 -3.37
C HIS A 82 5.37 -6.11 -3.29
N LYS A 83 4.78 -5.81 -4.44
CA LYS A 83 3.46 -5.17 -4.52
C LYS A 83 2.52 -5.93 -5.41
N LYS A 84 1.30 -6.09 -4.90
CA LYS A 84 0.15 -6.57 -5.67
C LYS A 84 -1.00 -5.59 -5.54
N CYS A 85 -1.44 -5.02 -6.66
CA CYS A 85 -2.64 -4.18 -6.76
C CYS A 85 -3.66 -4.88 -7.67
N ILE A 86 -4.92 -4.91 -7.24
CA ILE A 86 -6.04 -5.50 -7.99
C ILE A 86 -7.20 -4.52 -7.91
N ASP A 87 -7.89 -4.28 -9.03
CA ASP A 87 -8.97 -3.31 -9.16
C ASP A 87 -8.59 -1.97 -8.53
N THR A 88 -7.66 -1.30 -9.21
CA THR A 88 -7.13 -0.03 -8.72
C THR A 88 -7.24 1.06 -9.76
N ARG A 89 -7.62 2.27 -9.34
CA ARG A 89 -7.72 3.38 -10.29
C ARG A 89 -6.35 3.99 -10.58
N GLY A 90 -5.55 4.20 -9.55
CA GLY A 90 -4.22 4.81 -9.64
C GLY A 90 -3.21 4.09 -8.76
N VAL A 91 -2.08 3.72 -9.34
CA VAL A 91 -0.95 3.17 -8.59
C VAL A 91 0.30 3.97 -8.90
N TRP A 92 0.89 4.57 -7.88
CA TRP A 92 2.18 5.26 -7.94
C TRP A 92 3.18 4.55 -7.05
N THR A 93 4.31 4.19 -7.65
CA THR A 93 5.32 3.40 -6.96
C THR A 93 6.72 3.88 -7.30
N ARG A 94 7.55 3.95 -6.28
CA ARG A 94 8.99 4.14 -6.43
C ARG A 94 9.72 3.12 -5.57
N GLU A 95 10.54 2.29 -6.22
CA GLU A 95 11.34 1.25 -5.56
C GLU A 95 12.79 1.30 -6.03
N VAL A 96 13.70 0.81 -5.20
CA VAL A 96 15.08 0.54 -5.65
C VAL A 96 15.14 -0.90 -6.17
N PHE A 97 14.67 -1.84 -5.35
CA PHE A 97 14.54 -3.25 -5.68
C PHE A 97 13.10 -3.70 -5.48
N GLY A 98 12.49 -4.34 -6.46
CA GLY A 98 11.29 -5.09 -6.15
C GLY A 98 10.56 -5.76 -7.28
N HIS A 99 9.33 -6.16 -6.95
CA HIS A 99 8.49 -6.90 -7.86
C HIS A 99 7.05 -6.42 -7.75
N LYS A 100 6.50 -6.03 -8.89
CA LYS A 100 5.20 -5.40 -8.97
C LYS A 100 4.25 -6.20 -9.83
N ARG A 101 3.03 -6.36 -9.35
CA ARG A 101 1.91 -6.91 -10.13
C ARG A 101 0.70 -6.01 -10.00
N CYS A 102 0.20 -5.49 -11.11
CA CYS A 102 -1.08 -4.79 -11.14
C CYS A 102 -2.03 -5.50 -12.11
N MET A 103 -3.29 -5.62 -11.69
CA MET A 103 -4.38 -6.23 -12.44
C MET A 103 -5.58 -5.28 -12.38
N ASP A 104 -6.28 -5.14 -13.49
CA ASP A 104 -7.49 -4.31 -13.62
C ASP A 104 -7.22 -2.89 -13.12
N THR A 105 -6.22 -2.23 -13.73
CA THR A 105 -5.69 -0.96 -13.22
C THR A 105 -5.81 0.16 -14.25
N ARG A 106 -6.50 1.25 -13.91
CA ARG A 106 -6.68 2.34 -14.89
C ARG A 106 -5.38 3.10 -15.19
N GLY A 107 -4.56 3.36 -14.18
CA GLY A 107 -3.30 4.08 -14.36
C GLY A 107 -2.24 3.56 -13.42
N VAL A 108 -1.08 3.23 -13.97
CA VAL A 108 0.10 2.87 -13.21
C VAL A 108 1.23 3.81 -13.58
N TRP A 109 1.82 4.43 -12.57
CA TRP A 109 3.13 5.05 -12.65
C TRP A 109 4.08 4.29 -11.73
N THR A 110 5.24 3.98 -12.26
CA THR A 110 6.23 3.16 -11.56
C THR A 110 7.61 3.65 -11.90
N ARG A 111 8.55 3.48 -10.97
CA ARG A 111 9.95 3.80 -11.17
C ARG A 111 10.76 2.86 -10.30
N GLU A 112 11.41 1.91 -10.94
CA GLU A 112 12.24 0.88 -10.30
C GLU A 112 13.67 0.95 -10.84
N VAL A 113 14.66 0.69 -9.99
CA VAL A 113 16.07 0.58 -10.44
C VAL A 113 16.38 -0.87 -10.84
N TYR A 114 15.94 -1.82 -10.02
CA TYR A 114 16.07 -3.25 -10.25
C TYR A 114 14.74 -3.94 -9.91
N GLY A 115 14.20 -4.73 -10.83
CA GLY A 115 12.94 -5.39 -10.52
C GLY A 115 12.24 -6.02 -11.71
N HIS A 116 11.04 -6.50 -11.42
CA HIS A 116 10.15 -7.10 -12.40
C HIS A 116 8.73 -6.58 -12.21
N GLU A 117 8.13 -6.16 -13.31
CA GLU A 117 6.77 -5.64 -13.32
C GLU A 117 5.89 -6.49 -14.21
N ARG A 118 4.66 -6.75 -13.77
CA ARG A 118 3.63 -7.42 -14.55
C ARG A 118 2.33 -6.65 -14.48
N PHE A 119 1.82 -6.28 -15.64
CA PHE A 119 0.56 -5.56 -15.79
C PHE A 119 -0.42 -6.39 -16.61
N MET A 120 -1.65 -6.51 -16.14
CA MET A 120 -2.74 -7.20 -16.84
C MET A 120 -3.99 -6.32 -16.76
N ASP A 121 -4.68 -6.15 -17.91
CA ASP A 121 -5.83 -5.25 -18.04
C ASP A 121 -5.56 -3.84 -17.46
N THR A 122 -4.50 -3.21 -17.97
CA THR A 122 -4.10 -1.87 -17.55
C THR A 122 -4.23 -0.86 -18.67
N ARG A 123 -5.01 0.21 -18.45
CA ARG A 123 -5.27 1.21 -19.50
C ARG A 123 -4.10 2.15 -19.78
N GLY A 124 -3.28 2.44 -18.78
CA GLY A 124 -2.11 3.32 -18.93
C GLY A 124 -1.01 2.93 -17.96
N VAL A 125 0.20 2.78 -18.49
CA VAL A 125 1.41 2.43 -17.73
C VAL A 125 2.53 3.40 -18.10
N TRP A 126 3.17 3.97 -17.08
CA TRP A 126 4.31 4.86 -17.16
C TRP A 126 5.42 4.31 -16.27
N ILE A 127 6.60 4.04 -16.84
CA ILE A 127 7.76 3.42 -16.20
C ILE A 127 8.94 4.39 -16.23
#